data_AF-D0N5T3-F1
#
_entry.id   AF-D0N5T3-F1
#
_cell.length_a   1.000
_cell.length_b   1.000
_cell.length_c   1.000
_cell.angle_alpha   90.00
_cell.angle_beta   90.00
_cell.angle_gamma   90.00
#
_symmetry.space_group_name_H-M   'P 1'
#
loop_
_entity.id
_entity.type
_entity.pdbx_description
1 polymer ?
#
loop_
_entity_poly.entity_id
_entity_poly.type
_entity_poly.pdbx_seq_one_letter_code
_entity_poly.pdbx_strand_id
1 'polypeptide(L)'
;MLRQISRAVLQAPKKAIKLSYWHFAVWWVIILAVHVVTCVFNALYAYGYWNLNGTYLNTCLEFYRIGMSQPYHHTIAFVHGTVCAVHGACILLMVGGSLRQKALAFTPWSSIYGNVTHLCGLCGVDGQYFNAAMICREIVETALQTAQAYRMSVLLPRTLLNRAYVILLAANCWTSIIADSVFFGRDEARRRFTCIVLDGMLDLMACMGVQLLVMINYIKDYNTSYHGFDETIWYNDEWVARALNEFRMVVVVSYSDLVSRTIFSLGLVITTTNMKRLLWRLPRNTSRVVHSPTPTVLSVGTSKKVLGLSKPGPTGIEEMRPPVKTKASFVETLVTFINGLISRRERIVLRIAHVLFGTWGIVILGLHIHASVQPSLTHCFMQVRPWTVSRPSCYLVGLDCYKLGISGEKDAVETMWREFDASTVVQLLIRHCPGLEMPNVLTKFRGIHGIKVYNTTITQWDESAAITHSNHPTMASLYFVHLRHKLKIIAG
;
A
#
# COMPACT_ATOMS: atom_id res chain seq x y z
N MET A 1 -6.75 -47.44 -16.37
CA MET A 1 -6.21 -46.66 -15.23
C MET A 1 -5.57 -45.33 -15.62
N LEU A 2 -4.69 -45.24 -16.63
CA LEU A 2 -4.00 -43.97 -17.00
C LEU A 2 -4.90 -42.82 -17.53
N ARG A 3 -6.08 -43.11 -18.08
CA ARG A 3 -7.06 -42.08 -18.51
C ARG A 3 -7.93 -41.51 -17.37
N GLN A 4 -8.02 -42.17 -16.22
CA GLN A 4 -8.75 -41.66 -15.05
C GLN A 4 -7.86 -40.76 -14.18
N ILE A 5 -6.56 -41.01 -14.16
CA ILE A 5 -5.58 -40.16 -13.46
C ILE A 5 -5.46 -38.78 -14.13
N SER A 6 -5.57 -38.68 -15.48
CA SER A 6 -5.53 -37.37 -16.15
C SER A 6 -6.78 -36.51 -15.94
N ARG A 7 -7.93 -37.10 -15.57
CA ARG A 7 -9.16 -36.34 -15.22
C ARG A 7 -9.17 -35.87 -13.77
N ALA A 8 -8.45 -36.53 -12.88
CA ALA A 8 -8.32 -36.11 -11.48
C ALA A 8 -7.32 -34.94 -11.31
N VAL A 9 -6.30 -34.84 -12.18
CA VAL A 9 -5.27 -33.78 -12.13
C VAL A 9 -5.74 -32.45 -12.77
N LEU A 10 -6.88 -32.44 -13.46
CA LEU A 10 -7.44 -31.26 -14.16
C LEU A 10 -8.81 -30.82 -13.62
N GLN A 11 -9.17 -31.22 -12.40
CA GLN A 11 -10.29 -30.57 -11.72
C GLN A 11 -9.83 -29.20 -11.24
N ALA A 12 -10.15 -28.17 -12.04
CA ALA A 12 -10.11 -26.79 -11.56
C ALA A 12 -10.84 -26.75 -10.20
N PRO A 13 -10.23 -26.16 -9.15
CA PRO A 13 -10.89 -26.08 -7.85
C PRO A 13 -12.28 -25.44 -8.06
N LYS A 14 -13.30 -25.94 -7.37
CA LYS A 14 -14.71 -25.52 -7.52
C LYS A 14 -14.95 -24.00 -7.31
N LYS A 15 -13.92 -23.21 -7.01
CA LYS A 15 -13.91 -21.76 -6.74
C LYS A 15 -12.82 -21.02 -7.55
N ALA A 16 -12.70 -21.30 -8.85
CA ALA A 16 -11.75 -20.64 -9.75
C ALA A 16 -12.44 -19.84 -10.87
N ILE A 17 -11.86 -18.71 -11.26
CA ILE A 17 -12.33 -17.88 -12.38
C ILE A 17 -11.79 -18.44 -13.68
N LYS A 18 -12.69 -18.93 -14.53
CA LYS A 18 -12.36 -19.46 -15.85
C LYS A 18 -12.33 -18.32 -16.87
N LEU A 19 -11.18 -18.12 -17.50
CA LEU A 19 -10.94 -17.06 -18.48
C LEU A 19 -10.74 -17.62 -19.89
N SER A 20 -11.21 -16.86 -20.88
CA SER A 20 -10.76 -17.01 -22.28
C SER A 20 -9.25 -16.74 -22.39
N TYR A 21 -8.63 -17.17 -23.50
CA TYR A 21 -7.20 -16.92 -23.73
C TYR A 21 -6.82 -15.44 -23.64
N TRP A 22 -7.57 -14.54 -24.27
CA TRP A 22 -7.27 -13.10 -24.28
C TRP A 22 -7.31 -12.48 -22.88
N HIS A 23 -8.39 -12.73 -22.13
CA HIS A 23 -8.50 -12.28 -20.75
C HIS A 23 -7.38 -12.85 -19.85
N PHE A 24 -7.02 -14.12 -20.04
CA PHE A 24 -5.90 -14.72 -19.30
C PHE A 24 -4.57 -14.04 -19.66
N ALA A 25 -4.34 -13.74 -20.95
CA ALA A 25 -3.15 -13.05 -21.42
C ALA A 25 -3.04 -11.61 -20.86
N VAL A 26 -4.16 -10.87 -20.81
CA VAL A 26 -4.21 -9.54 -20.20
C VAL A 26 -3.79 -9.60 -18.73
N TRP A 27 -4.35 -10.52 -17.94
CA TRP A 27 -3.95 -10.68 -16.54
C TRP A 27 -2.50 -11.14 -16.37
N TRP A 28 -2.00 -11.97 -17.29
CA TRP A 28 -0.59 -12.34 -17.32
C TRP A 28 0.30 -11.12 -17.51
N VAL A 29 -0.03 -10.25 -18.47
CA VAL A 29 0.71 -8.99 -18.71
C VAL A 29 0.61 -8.05 -17.52
N ILE A 30 -0.58 -7.86 -16.93
CA ILE A 30 -0.76 -6.99 -15.76
C ILE A 30 0.10 -7.46 -14.59
N ILE A 31 0.04 -8.74 -14.25
CA ILE A 31 0.79 -9.29 -13.11
C ILE A 31 2.31 -9.25 -13.37
N LEU A 32 2.75 -9.52 -14.61
CA LEU A 32 4.15 -9.34 -14.99
C LEU A 32 4.56 -7.88 -14.85
N ALA A 33 3.76 -6.93 -15.35
CA ALA A 33 4.04 -5.51 -15.30
C ALA A 33 4.17 -5.01 -13.86
N VAL A 34 3.29 -5.44 -12.95
CA VAL A 34 3.41 -5.14 -11.51
C VAL A 34 4.78 -5.56 -11.01
N HIS A 35 5.19 -6.81 -11.22
CA HIS A 35 6.50 -7.27 -10.75
C HIS A 35 7.68 -6.54 -11.42
N VAL A 36 7.59 -6.23 -12.72
CA VAL A 36 8.64 -5.49 -13.44
C VAL A 36 8.78 -4.07 -12.89
N VAL A 37 7.68 -3.34 -12.76
CA VAL A 37 7.69 -1.97 -12.22
C VAL A 37 8.23 -1.96 -10.80
N THR A 38 7.78 -2.88 -9.94
CA THR A 38 8.30 -3.00 -8.57
C THR A 38 9.77 -3.37 -8.53
N CYS A 39 10.22 -4.29 -9.38
CA CYS A 39 11.63 -4.70 -9.46
C CYS A 39 12.51 -3.53 -9.88
N VAL A 40 12.15 -2.83 -10.96
CA VAL A 40 12.89 -1.66 -11.47
C VAL A 40 12.91 -0.54 -10.44
N PHE A 41 11.78 -0.23 -9.81
CA PHE A 41 11.70 0.79 -8.77
C PHE A 41 12.65 0.49 -7.61
N ASN A 42 12.63 -0.73 -7.08
CA ASN A 42 13.51 -1.13 -5.99
C ASN A 42 14.98 -1.16 -6.41
N ALA A 43 15.29 -1.57 -7.66
CA ALA A 43 16.65 -1.51 -8.19
C ALA A 43 17.18 -0.07 -8.27
N LEU A 44 16.35 0.87 -8.75
CA LEU A 44 16.70 2.29 -8.81
C LEU A 44 16.87 2.90 -7.42
N TYR A 45 16.01 2.54 -6.45
CA TYR A 45 16.17 2.96 -5.05
C TYR A 45 17.47 2.42 -4.45
N ALA A 46 17.77 1.14 -4.66
CA ALA A 46 19.01 0.53 -4.19
C ALA A 46 20.23 1.23 -4.79
N TYR A 47 20.24 1.43 -6.11
CA TYR A 47 21.30 2.16 -6.81
C TYR A 47 21.41 3.61 -6.33
N GLY A 48 20.29 4.31 -6.17
CA GLY A 48 20.23 5.69 -5.72
C GLY A 48 20.85 5.84 -4.33
N TYR A 49 20.42 5.05 -3.35
CA TYR A 49 20.99 5.08 -1.99
C TYR A 49 22.44 4.62 -1.94
N TRP A 50 22.84 3.69 -2.80
CA TRP A 50 24.24 3.24 -2.86
C TRP A 50 25.19 4.35 -3.30
N ASN A 51 24.75 5.21 -4.22
CA ASN A 51 25.54 6.30 -4.79
C ASN A 51 25.14 7.69 -4.27
N LEU A 52 24.25 7.76 -3.27
CA LEU A 52 23.78 9.04 -2.72
C LEU A 52 24.91 9.76 -1.98
N ASN A 53 25.77 9.00 -1.32
CA ASN A 53 26.89 9.55 -0.56
C ASN A 53 27.83 10.39 -1.46
N GLY A 54 28.18 11.59 -1.00
CA GLY A 54 29.05 12.52 -1.72
C GLY A 54 28.37 13.31 -2.85
N THR A 55 27.08 13.11 -3.09
CA THR A 55 26.32 13.92 -4.06
C THR A 55 25.87 15.25 -3.45
N TYR A 56 25.69 16.27 -4.31
CA TYR A 56 25.11 17.55 -3.90
C TYR A 56 23.72 17.38 -3.29
N LEU A 57 22.90 16.47 -3.84
CA LEU A 57 21.59 16.13 -3.27
C LEU A 57 21.71 15.66 -1.83
N ASN A 58 22.70 14.82 -1.49
CA ASN A 58 22.88 14.37 -0.10
C ASN A 58 23.21 15.54 0.83
N THR A 59 24.09 16.44 0.41
CA THR A 59 24.41 17.66 1.18
C THR A 59 23.16 18.49 1.45
N CYS A 60 22.28 18.67 0.45
CA CYS A 60 21.01 19.37 0.64
C CYS A 60 20.07 18.61 1.61
N LEU A 61 19.93 17.30 1.46
CA LEU A 61 19.08 16.48 2.34
C LEU A 61 19.55 16.53 3.79
N GLU A 62 20.86 16.46 4.03
CA GLU A 62 21.45 16.60 5.37
C GLU A 62 21.26 18.00 5.94
N PHE A 63 21.49 19.04 5.13
CA PHE A 63 21.31 20.44 5.52
C PHE A 63 19.88 20.70 6.02
N TYR A 64 18.87 20.20 5.30
CA TYR A 64 17.46 20.36 5.68
C TYR A 64 16.94 19.27 6.64
N ARG A 65 17.80 18.33 7.06
CA ARG A 65 17.45 17.17 7.91
C ARG A 65 16.28 16.35 7.34
N ILE A 66 16.35 16.03 6.05
CA ILE A 66 15.36 15.24 5.32
C ILE A 66 15.89 13.83 5.08
N GLY A 67 15.20 12.83 5.63
CA GLY A 67 15.58 11.43 5.48
C GLY A 67 16.52 10.93 6.56
N MET A 68 16.84 9.63 6.50
CA MET A 68 17.84 9.02 7.37
C MET A 68 19.26 9.49 6.99
N SER A 69 20.11 9.65 8.00
CA SER A 69 21.50 10.09 7.81
C SER A 69 22.35 9.08 7.04
N GLN A 70 23.46 9.57 6.49
CA GLN A 70 24.40 8.82 5.65
C GLN A 70 24.79 7.41 6.13
N PRO A 71 25.04 7.13 7.42
CA PRO A 71 25.41 5.78 7.88
C PRO A 71 24.38 4.70 7.56
N TYR A 72 23.13 5.08 7.33
CA TYR A 72 22.02 4.16 7.07
C TYR A 72 21.75 3.93 5.57
N HIS A 73 22.39 4.67 4.67
CA HIS A 73 22.10 4.61 3.23
C HIS A 73 22.38 3.23 2.63
N HIS A 74 23.50 2.59 2.98
CA HIS A 74 23.81 1.24 2.49
C HIS A 74 22.84 0.18 3.03
N THR A 75 22.36 0.33 4.26
CA THR A 75 21.32 -0.56 4.82
C THR A 75 20.02 -0.44 4.02
N ILE A 76 19.60 0.79 3.71
CA ILE A 76 18.42 1.05 2.87
C ILE A 76 18.61 0.44 1.48
N ALA A 77 19.79 0.65 0.88
CA ALA A 77 20.11 0.09 -0.43
C ALA A 77 20.06 -1.44 -0.44
N PHE A 78 20.60 -2.10 0.59
CA PHE A 78 20.56 -3.55 0.73
C PHE A 78 19.13 -4.07 0.85
N VAL A 79 18.29 -3.44 1.68
CA VAL A 79 16.88 -3.83 1.84
C VAL A 79 16.14 -3.74 0.50
N HIS A 80 16.24 -2.62 -0.21
CA HIS A 80 15.62 -2.49 -1.55
C HIS A 80 16.23 -3.48 -2.56
N GLY A 81 17.53 -3.76 -2.50
CA GLY A 81 18.19 -4.77 -3.32
C GLY A 81 17.63 -6.19 -3.09
N THR A 82 17.38 -6.57 -1.84
CA THR A 82 16.76 -7.87 -1.52
C THR A 82 15.32 -7.97 -2.04
N VAL A 83 14.52 -6.91 -1.86
CA VAL A 83 13.15 -6.83 -2.38
C VAL A 83 13.14 -6.90 -3.92
N CYS A 84 14.06 -6.19 -4.57
CA CYS A 84 14.28 -6.29 -6.02
C CYS A 84 14.54 -7.74 -6.46
N ALA A 85 15.43 -8.46 -5.77
CA ALA A 85 15.73 -9.86 -6.09
C ALA A 85 14.49 -10.76 -5.97
N VAL A 86 13.64 -10.56 -4.97
CA VAL A 86 12.38 -11.31 -4.80
C VAL A 86 11.43 -11.09 -5.99
N HIS A 87 11.24 -9.84 -6.42
CA HIS A 87 10.42 -9.54 -7.60
C HIS A 87 11.05 -10.03 -8.91
N GLY A 88 12.39 -9.94 -9.03
CA GLY A 88 13.15 -10.52 -10.14
C GLY A 88 12.94 -12.03 -10.26
N ALA A 89 12.98 -12.75 -9.14
CA ALA A 89 12.66 -14.19 -9.12
C ALA A 89 11.23 -14.47 -9.61
N CYS A 90 10.24 -13.65 -9.21
CA CYS A 90 8.86 -13.78 -9.70
C CYS A 90 8.75 -13.60 -11.22
N ILE A 91 9.48 -12.63 -11.79
CA ILE A 91 9.55 -12.37 -13.24
C ILE A 91 10.15 -13.59 -13.96
N LEU A 92 11.30 -14.07 -13.48
CA LEU A 92 11.99 -15.23 -14.06
C LEU A 92 11.11 -16.48 -14.04
N LEU A 93 10.36 -16.70 -12.95
CA LEU A 93 9.42 -17.81 -12.85
C LEU A 93 8.26 -17.69 -13.86
N MET A 94 7.68 -16.50 -14.02
CA MET A 94 6.59 -16.28 -14.98
C MET A 94 7.05 -16.45 -16.43
N VAL A 95 8.14 -15.80 -16.80
CA VAL A 95 8.69 -15.84 -18.17
C VAL A 95 9.25 -17.23 -18.46
N GLY A 96 10.10 -17.76 -17.58
CA GLY A 96 10.70 -19.09 -17.74
C GLY A 96 9.66 -20.22 -17.77
N GLY A 97 8.60 -20.13 -16.95
CA GLY A 97 7.48 -21.06 -16.98
C GLY A 97 6.72 -21.02 -18.30
N SER A 98 6.48 -19.81 -18.83
CA SER A 98 5.78 -19.63 -20.10
C SER A 98 6.59 -20.13 -21.30
N LEU A 99 7.90 -19.89 -21.31
CA LEU A 99 8.81 -20.38 -22.34
C LEU A 99 8.89 -21.91 -22.33
N ARG A 100 9.05 -22.53 -21.15
CA ARG A 100 9.10 -24.00 -21.02
C ARG A 100 7.82 -24.67 -21.49
N GLN A 101 6.67 -24.10 -21.17
CA GLN A 101 5.36 -24.65 -21.54
C GLN A 101 4.92 -24.27 -22.97
N LYS A 102 5.68 -23.41 -23.67
CA LYS A 102 5.31 -22.82 -24.97
C LYS A 102 3.90 -22.20 -24.96
N ALA A 103 3.47 -21.74 -23.79
CA ALA A 103 2.15 -21.19 -23.52
C ALA A 103 2.22 -20.30 -22.28
N LEU A 104 1.39 -19.26 -22.22
CA LEU A 104 1.36 -18.37 -21.06
C LEU A 104 1.03 -19.15 -19.79
N ALA A 105 1.93 -19.06 -18.81
CA ALA A 105 1.84 -19.73 -17.52
C ALA A 105 2.27 -18.76 -16.40
N PHE A 106 1.54 -18.78 -15.28
CA PHE A 106 1.85 -17.92 -14.16
C PHE A 106 3.04 -18.40 -13.33
N THR A 107 3.29 -19.71 -13.25
CA THR A 107 4.47 -20.28 -12.60
C THR A 107 4.78 -21.66 -13.20
N PRO A 108 6.04 -22.15 -13.17
CA PRO A 108 6.38 -23.47 -13.67
C PRO A 108 6.14 -24.61 -12.67
N TRP A 109 5.76 -24.34 -11.41
CA TRP A 109 5.83 -25.33 -10.33
C TRP A 109 4.54 -25.41 -9.53
N SER A 110 3.76 -26.46 -9.78
CA SER A 110 2.62 -26.86 -8.94
C SER A 110 3.06 -27.52 -7.61
N SER A 111 4.36 -27.84 -7.44
CA SER A 111 4.86 -28.68 -6.33
C SER A 111 5.79 -27.99 -5.31
N ILE A 112 6.53 -26.94 -5.66
CA ILE A 112 7.50 -26.32 -4.72
C ILE A 112 6.85 -25.36 -3.72
N TYR A 113 5.62 -24.91 -4.00
CA TYR A 113 4.86 -24.10 -3.05
C TYR A 113 4.48 -24.83 -1.77
N GLY A 114 4.58 -26.17 -1.70
CA GLY A 114 4.42 -26.89 -0.45
C GLY A 114 5.51 -26.57 0.57
N ASN A 115 6.76 -26.33 0.12
CA ASN A 115 7.92 -26.25 1.00
C ASN A 115 8.34 -24.82 1.37
N VAL A 116 8.15 -23.83 0.49
CA VAL A 116 8.55 -22.44 0.79
C VAL A 116 7.52 -21.74 1.70
N THR A 117 6.23 -22.11 1.62
CA THR A 117 5.26 -21.72 2.66
C THR A 117 5.41 -22.51 3.95
N HIS A 118 6.22 -23.58 3.95
CA HIS A 118 6.47 -24.42 5.13
C HIS A 118 7.50 -23.84 6.11
N LEU A 119 8.30 -22.84 5.69
CA LEU A 119 9.11 -22.05 6.64
C LEU A 119 8.24 -21.17 7.58
N CYS A 120 6.95 -21.01 7.26
CA CYS A 120 5.90 -20.54 8.18
C CYS A 120 4.87 -21.65 8.44
N GLY A 121 5.32 -22.88 8.75
CA GLY A 121 4.48 -24.08 8.94
C GLY A 121 3.37 -23.94 10.01
N LEU A 122 3.42 -22.93 10.88
CA LEU A 122 2.33 -22.65 11.84
C LEU A 122 1.15 -21.86 11.23
N CYS A 123 1.38 -21.10 10.15
CA CYS A 123 0.43 -20.18 9.50
C CYS A 123 0.10 -20.57 8.04
N GLY A 124 0.50 -21.78 7.61
CA GLY A 124 0.22 -22.30 6.27
C GLY A 124 -1.28 -22.50 6.02
N VAL A 125 -1.64 -22.67 4.74
CA VAL A 125 -3.04 -22.84 4.28
C VAL A 125 -3.77 -24.00 4.97
N ASP A 126 -3.03 -24.98 5.49
CA ASP A 126 -3.54 -26.15 6.22
C ASP A 126 -3.27 -26.09 7.76
N GLY A 127 -2.80 -24.95 8.28
CA GLY A 127 -2.45 -24.77 9.69
C GLY A 127 -3.64 -24.38 10.58
N GLN A 128 -3.59 -24.78 11.86
CA GLN A 128 -4.64 -24.50 12.86
C GLN A 128 -4.93 -23.00 13.08
N TYR A 129 -3.99 -22.13 12.73
CA TYR A 129 -4.08 -20.67 12.91
C TYR A 129 -4.29 -19.89 11.61
N PHE A 130 -4.59 -20.54 10.49
CA PHE A 130 -4.70 -19.90 9.18
C PHE A 130 -5.65 -18.69 9.17
N ASN A 131 -6.86 -18.85 9.74
CA ASN A 131 -7.85 -17.76 9.82
C ASN A 131 -7.35 -16.58 10.67
N ALA A 132 -6.65 -16.86 11.77
CA ALA A 132 -6.11 -15.82 12.65
C ALA A 132 -4.92 -15.08 11.99
N ALA A 133 -4.05 -15.79 11.29
CA ALA A 133 -2.92 -15.22 10.56
C ALA A 133 -3.40 -14.32 9.41
N MET A 134 -4.44 -14.72 8.69
CA MET A 134 -5.05 -13.91 7.64
C MET A 134 -5.67 -12.61 8.18
N ILE A 135 -6.42 -12.68 9.29
CA ILE A 135 -6.98 -11.48 9.94
C ILE A 135 -5.87 -10.58 10.47
N CYS A 136 -4.83 -11.15 11.09
CA CYS A 136 -3.68 -10.39 11.59
C CYS A 136 -2.99 -9.62 10.46
N ARG A 137 -2.77 -10.28 9.31
CA ARG A 137 -2.24 -9.62 8.12
C ARG A 137 -3.11 -8.44 7.71
N GLU A 138 -4.42 -8.64 7.54
CA GLU A 138 -5.34 -7.60 7.12
C GLU A 138 -5.34 -6.39 8.08
N ILE A 139 -5.24 -6.65 9.39
CA ILE A 139 -5.12 -5.60 10.41
C ILE A 139 -3.82 -4.81 10.24
N VAL A 140 -2.68 -5.51 10.12
CA VAL A 140 -1.37 -4.86 9.95
C VAL A 140 -1.34 -4.04 8.65
N GLU A 141 -1.82 -4.63 7.57
CA GLU A 141 -1.89 -4.01 6.24
C GLU A 141 -2.79 -2.77 6.26
N THR A 142 -4.01 -2.87 6.79
CA THR A 142 -4.92 -1.73 6.94
C THR A 142 -4.32 -0.63 7.83
N ALA A 143 -3.67 -1.00 8.94
CA ALA A 143 -3.05 -0.04 9.84
C ALA A 143 -1.91 0.72 9.15
N LEU A 144 -1.03 0.02 8.43
CA LEU A 144 0.07 0.64 7.68
C LEU A 144 -0.47 1.49 6.51
N GLN A 145 -1.47 1.02 5.77
CA GLN A 145 -2.11 1.78 4.69
C GLN A 145 -2.80 3.05 5.23
N THR A 146 -3.40 2.98 6.43
CA THR A 146 -3.98 4.14 7.13
C THR A 146 -2.89 5.13 7.57
N ALA A 147 -1.77 4.63 8.12
CA ALA A 147 -0.64 5.46 8.49
C ALA A 147 -0.05 6.19 7.27
N GLN A 148 0.03 5.51 6.12
CA GLN A 148 0.45 6.11 4.85
C GLN A 148 -0.54 7.20 4.39
N ALA A 149 -1.86 6.95 4.46
CA ALA A 149 -2.87 7.96 4.14
C ALA A 149 -2.79 9.20 5.04
N TYR A 150 -2.61 9.00 6.35
CA TYR A 150 -2.40 10.09 7.30
C TYR A 150 -1.13 10.88 6.96
N ARG A 151 -0.01 10.20 6.72
CA ARG A 151 1.25 10.83 6.31
C ARG A 151 1.09 11.66 5.03
N MET A 152 0.34 11.17 4.05
CA MET A 152 0.00 11.91 2.84
C MET A 152 -0.84 13.17 3.14
N SER A 153 -1.82 13.08 4.05
CA SER A 153 -2.64 14.23 4.47
C SER A 153 -1.84 15.35 5.13
N VAL A 154 -0.77 14.97 5.83
CA VAL A 154 0.18 15.90 6.46
C VAL A 154 1.09 16.47 5.38
N LEU A 155 1.83 15.64 4.65
CA LEU A 155 2.97 16.09 3.84
C LEU A 155 2.63 16.57 2.42
N LEU A 156 1.50 16.15 1.84
CA LEU A 156 1.17 16.45 0.45
C LEU A 156 0.07 17.51 0.34
N PRO A 157 0.33 18.67 -0.32
CA PRO A 157 -0.72 19.64 -0.63
C PRO A 157 -1.66 19.17 -1.74
N ARG A 158 -1.32 18.08 -2.43
CA ARG A 158 -2.08 17.53 -3.57
C ARG A 158 -3.36 16.86 -3.12
N THR A 159 -4.44 17.63 -3.13
CA THR A 159 -5.77 17.17 -2.70
C THR A 159 -6.29 15.98 -3.51
N LEU A 160 -6.07 15.94 -4.83
CA LEU A 160 -6.56 14.85 -5.67
C LEU A 160 -5.90 13.50 -5.33
N LEU A 161 -4.58 13.49 -5.14
CA LEU A 161 -3.84 12.28 -4.81
C LEU A 161 -4.25 11.75 -3.42
N ASN A 162 -4.37 12.65 -2.44
CA ASN A 162 -4.84 12.30 -1.09
C ASN A 162 -6.26 11.74 -1.12
N ARG A 163 -7.18 12.38 -1.85
CA ARG A 163 -8.58 11.92 -2.01
C ARG A 163 -8.64 10.55 -2.67
N ALA A 164 -7.92 10.35 -3.78
CA ALA A 164 -7.91 9.09 -4.51
C ALA A 164 -7.40 7.93 -3.64
N TYR A 165 -6.31 8.14 -2.89
CA TYR A 165 -5.76 7.14 -1.98
C TYR A 165 -6.75 6.79 -0.85
N VAL A 166 -7.37 7.79 -0.22
CA VAL A 166 -8.35 7.57 0.86
C VAL A 166 -9.60 6.86 0.36
N ILE A 167 -10.11 7.22 -0.83
CA ILE A 167 -11.25 6.54 -1.44
C ILE A 167 -10.91 5.08 -1.72
N LEU A 168 -9.70 4.81 -2.23
CA LEU A 168 -9.25 3.45 -2.49
C LEU A 168 -9.13 2.65 -1.16
N LEU A 169 -8.64 3.27 -0.09
CA LEU A 169 -8.55 2.67 1.25
C LEU A 169 -9.93 2.35 1.83
N ALA A 170 -10.86 3.31 1.79
CA ALA A 170 -12.23 3.10 2.23
C ALA A 170 -12.94 2.02 1.40
N ALA A 171 -12.72 2.00 0.08
CA ALA A 171 -13.25 0.96 -0.80
C ALA A 171 -12.71 -0.42 -0.41
N ASN A 172 -11.40 -0.57 -0.15
CA ASN A 172 -10.83 -1.84 0.28
C ASN A 172 -11.46 -2.33 1.60
N CYS A 173 -11.56 -1.45 2.60
CA CYS A 173 -12.22 -1.74 3.88
C CYS A 173 -13.68 -2.20 3.73
N TRP A 174 -14.41 -1.64 2.75
CA TRP A 174 -15.82 -1.97 2.50
C TRP A 174 -16.03 -3.15 1.55
N THR A 175 -14.99 -3.56 0.81
CA THR A 175 -15.15 -4.55 -0.26
C THR A 175 -15.64 -5.89 0.29
N SER A 176 -15.15 -6.30 1.47
CA SER A 176 -15.60 -7.53 2.13
C SER A 176 -17.10 -7.52 2.48
N ILE A 177 -17.64 -6.38 2.92
CA ILE A 177 -19.05 -6.23 3.31
C ILE A 177 -19.97 -6.05 2.09
N ILE A 178 -19.59 -5.17 1.16
CA ILE A 178 -20.41 -4.81 0.00
C ILE A 178 -20.50 -6.00 -0.97
N ALA A 179 -19.40 -6.74 -1.13
CA ALA A 179 -19.38 -7.88 -2.02
C ALA A 179 -20.15 -9.10 -1.46
N ASP A 180 -20.37 -9.16 -0.14
CA ASP A 180 -21.26 -10.12 0.51
C ASP A 180 -22.75 -9.79 0.33
N SER A 181 -23.10 -8.51 0.09
CA SER A 181 -24.49 -8.03 0.16
C SER A 181 -25.14 -7.65 -1.18
N VAL A 182 -24.41 -7.12 -2.17
CA VAL A 182 -25.06 -6.46 -3.34
C VAL A 182 -24.63 -7.01 -4.71
N PHE A 183 -23.35 -7.35 -4.92
CA PHE A 183 -22.83 -7.53 -6.29
C PHE A 183 -22.56 -8.98 -6.74
N PHE A 184 -22.23 -9.91 -5.84
CA PHE A 184 -21.65 -11.21 -6.22
C PHE A 184 -22.35 -12.43 -5.63
N GLY A 185 -23.64 -12.33 -5.25
CA GLY A 185 -24.40 -13.38 -4.56
C GLY A 185 -24.44 -14.78 -5.21
N ARG A 186 -23.85 -14.98 -6.41
CA ARG A 186 -23.67 -16.29 -7.06
C ARG A 186 -22.22 -16.65 -7.45
N ASP A 187 -21.25 -15.72 -7.43
CA ASP A 187 -19.86 -15.99 -7.87
C ASP A 187 -18.83 -15.57 -6.80
N GLU A 188 -18.66 -16.48 -5.83
CA GLU A 188 -17.67 -16.38 -4.74
C GLU A 188 -16.25 -16.10 -5.24
N ALA A 189 -15.87 -16.64 -6.42
CA ALA A 189 -14.50 -16.52 -6.93
C ALA A 189 -14.23 -15.09 -7.42
N ARG A 190 -15.20 -14.48 -8.11
CA ARG A 190 -15.09 -13.07 -8.55
C ARG A 190 -15.05 -12.09 -7.39
N ARG A 191 -15.86 -12.30 -6.35
CA ARG A 191 -15.81 -11.48 -5.13
C ARG A 191 -14.40 -11.46 -4.53
N ARG A 192 -13.85 -12.64 -4.25
CA ARG A 192 -12.51 -12.77 -3.66
C ARG A 192 -11.45 -12.12 -4.53
N PHE A 193 -11.57 -12.30 -5.84
CA PHE A 193 -10.66 -11.70 -6.79
C PHE A 193 -10.73 -10.16 -6.76
N THR A 194 -11.92 -9.56 -6.68
CA THR A 194 -12.06 -8.11 -6.53
C THR A 194 -11.42 -7.58 -5.24
N CYS A 195 -11.60 -8.26 -4.10
CA CYS A 195 -10.92 -7.90 -2.85
C CYS A 195 -9.39 -7.90 -3.04
N ILE A 196 -8.84 -8.99 -3.59
CA ILE A 196 -7.40 -9.14 -3.82
C ILE A 196 -6.87 -8.08 -4.80
N VAL A 197 -7.66 -7.66 -5.79
CA VAL A 197 -7.25 -6.60 -6.73
C VAL A 197 -7.23 -5.23 -6.07
N LEU A 198 -8.24 -4.87 -5.28
CA LEU A 198 -8.28 -3.57 -4.59
C LEU A 198 -7.17 -3.47 -3.54
N ASP A 199 -6.96 -4.54 -2.78
CA ASP A 199 -5.84 -4.70 -1.86
C ASP A 199 -4.49 -4.53 -2.58
N GLY A 200 -4.28 -5.26 -3.67
CA GLY A 200 -3.06 -5.15 -4.49
C GLY A 200 -2.86 -3.77 -5.11
N MET A 201 -3.93 -3.04 -5.44
CA MET A 201 -3.84 -1.66 -5.92
C MET A 201 -3.39 -0.72 -4.79
N LEU A 202 -3.89 -0.89 -3.57
CA LEU A 202 -3.44 -0.10 -2.42
C LEU A 202 -1.99 -0.37 -2.08
N ASP A 203 -1.60 -1.63 -2.02
CA ASP A 203 -0.21 -2.02 -1.78
C ASP A 203 0.73 -1.43 -2.84
N LEU A 204 0.33 -1.44 -4.11
CA LEU A 204 1.10 -0.84 -5.18
C LEU A 204 1.23 0.68 -4.99
N MET A 205 0.13 1.35 -4.65
CA MET A 205 0.12 2.79 -4.40
C MET A 205 0.95 3.17 -3.18
N ALA A 206 0.85 2.41 -2.08
CA ALA A 206 1.56 2.65 -0.83
C ALA A 206 3.07 2.38 -0.95
N CYS A 207 3.44 1.30 -1.65
CA CYS A 207 4.83 0.89 -1.81
C CYS A 207 5.63 1.81 -2.76
N MET A 208 5.04 2.22 -3.89
CA MET A 208 5.75 3.01 -4.91
C MET A 208 4.91 4.03 -5.66
N GLY A 209 3.59 3.82 -5.81
CA GLY A 209 2.77 4.66 -6.68
C GLY A 209 2.76 6.13 -6.24
N VAL A 210 2.60 6.38 -4.93
CA VAL A 210 2.66 7.74 -4.37
C VAL A 210 4.04 8.38 -4.58
N GLN A 211 5.11 7.64 -4.32
CA GLN A 211 6.48 8.14 -4.44
C GLN A 211 6.83 8.46 -5.90
N LEU A 212 6.45 7.59 -6.84
CA LEU A 212 6.64 7.81 -8.28
C LEU A 212 5.88 9.04 -8.77
N LEU A 213 4.61 9.18 -8.39
CA LEU A 213 3.79 10.32 -8.78
C LEU A 213 4.34 11.65 -8.27
N VAL A 214 4.95 11.66 -7.09
CA VAL A 214 5.67 12.84 -6.55
C VAL A 214 6.94 13.09 -7.36
N MET A 215 7.80 12.07 -7.51
CA MET A 215 9.11 12.16 -8.16
C MET A 215 9.03 12.66 -9.62
N ILE A 216 8.01 12.25 -10.38
CA ILE A 216 7.82 12.67 -11.78
C ILE A 216 7.85 14.20 -11.97
N ASN A 217 7.41 14.97 -10.98
CA ASN A 217 7.37 16.43 -11.09
C ASN A 217 8.73 17.09 -10.89
N TYR A 218 9.71 16.37 -10.34
CA TYR A 218 11.06 16.87 -10.07
C TYR A 218 12.09 16.40 -11.10
N ILE A 219 11.73 15.47 -11.99
CA ILE A 219 12.65 14.92 -13.01
C ILE A 219 13.22 16.02 -13.92
N LYS A 220 12.40 17.02 -14.27
CA LYS A 220 12.83 18.12 -15.15
C LYS A 220 13.79 19.10 -14.48
N ASP A 221 13.70 19.22 -13.16
CA ASP A 221 14.51 20.14 -12.37
C ASP A 221 15.82 19.48 -11.90
N TYR A 222 15.90 18.14 -11.99
CA TYR A 222 17.08 17.38 -11.58
C TYR A 222 18.17 17.45 -12.65
N ASN A 223 19.36 17.87 -12.24
CA ASN A 223 20.51 17.95 -13.11
C ASN A 223 21.48 16.80 -12.82
N THR A 224 21.77 16.02 -13.86
CA THR A 224 22.67 14.86 -13.78
C THR A 224 24.12 15.25 -13.61
N SER A 225 24.55 16.47 -14.00
CA SER A 225 25.96 16.88 -13.97
C SER A 225 26.48 17.14 -12.56
N TYR A 226 25.66 17.64 -11.64
CA TYR A 226 26.02 17.84 -10.23
C TYR A 226 25.23 16.94 -9.27
N HIS A 227 24.53 15.93 -9.79
CA HIS A 227 23.76 14.96 -9.00
C HIS A 227 22.80 15.62 -8.00
N GLY A 228 22.02 16.62 -8.43
CA GLY A 228 21.13 17.38 -7.56
C GLY A 228 20.26 18.38 -8.29
N PHE A 229 19.74 19.37 -7.54
CA PHE A 229 18.92 20.47 -8.04
C PHE A 229 19.71 21.76 -8.06
N ASP A 230 19.49 22.59 -9.07
CA ASP A 230 20.23 23.84 -9.27
C ASP A 230 20.16 24.76 -8.06
N GLU A 231 21.27 25.41 -7.68
CA GLU A 231 21.30 26.36 -6.56
C GLU A 231 20.24 27.46 -6.71
N THR A 232 19.97 27.91 -7.94
CA THR A 232 18.98 28.95 -8.23
C THR A 232 17.55 28.54 -7.86
N ILE A 233 17.20 27.25 -7.99
CA ILE A 233 15.84 26.78 -7.70
C ILE A 233 15.55 26.77 -6.20
N TRP A 234 16.60 26.64 -5.38
CA TRP A 234 16.50 26.74 -3.93
C TRP A 234 16.19 28.18 -3.44
N TYR A 235 16.28 29.19 -4.30
CA TYR A 235 15.80 30.54 -3.97
C TYR A 235 14.30 30.75 -4.24
N ASN A 236 13.65 29.81 -4.92
CA ASN A 236 12.21 29.84 -5.16
C ASN A 236 11.47 29.32 -3.92
N ASP A 237 10.80 30.24 -3.22
CA ASP A 237 10.13 29.98 -1.94
C ASP A 237 9.03 28.91 -2.07
N GLU A 238 8.29 28.91 -3.19
CA GLU A 238 7.25 27.92 -3.44
C GLU A 238 7.84 26.55 -3.82
N TRP A 239 8.94 26.53 -4.56
CA TRP A 239 9.57 25.27 -4.90
C TRP A 239 10.16 24.60 -3.65
N VAL A 240 10.89 25.36 -2.83
CA VAL A 240 11.54 24.84 -1.61
C VAL A 240 10.50 24.34 -0.60
N ALA A 241 9.52 25.15 -0.21
CA ALA A 241 8.53 24.72 0.78
C ALA A 241 7.74 23.47 0.34
N ARG A 242 7.53 23.30 -0.98
CA ARG A 242 6.94 22.08 -1.55
C ARG A 242 7.91 20.91 -1.47
N ALA A 243 9.14 21.09 -1.98
CA ALA A 243 10.16 20.05 -2.05
C ALA A 243 10.52 19.50 -0.66
N LEU A 244 10.68 20.36 0.36
CA LEU A 244 11.03 19.95 1.72
C LEU A 244 10.02 18.96 2.33
N ASN A 245 8.74 19.09 2.00
CA ASN A 245 7.69 18.19 2.46
C ASN A 245 7.49 16.98 1.54
N GLU A 246 7.46 17.19 0.22
CA GLU A 246 7.26 16.11 -0.75
C GLU A 246 8.46 15.14 -0.77
N PHE A 247 9.70 15.61 -0.55
CA PHE A 247 10.87 14.74 -0.45
C PHE A 247 10.80 13.80 0.75
N ARG A 248 10.18 14.21 1.86
CA ARG A 248 9.92 13.31 2.99
C ARG A 248 8.99 12.16 2.63
N MET A 249 8.24 12.22 1.54
CA MET A 249 7.50 11.06 1.02
C MET A 249 8.39 10.15 0.16
N VAL A 250 9.34 10.73 -0.58
CA VAL A 250 10.21 10.01 -1.52
C VAL A 250 11.33 9.27 -0.76
N VAL A 251 12.09 9.98 0.07
CA VAL A 251 13.19 9.41 0.84
C VAL A 251 12.69 8.62 2.04
N VAL A 252 13.49 7.65 2.47
CA VAL A 252 13.26 6.89 3.70
C VAL A 252 13.59 7.79 4.89
N VAL A 253 12.57 8.08 5.70
CA VAL A 253 12.70 8.98 6.88
C VAL A 253 12.92 8.25 8.20
N SER A 254 12.66 6.94 8.25
CA SER A 254 12.84 6.12 9.45
C SER A 254 12.86 4.63 9.13
N TYR A 255 13.26 3.81 10.11
CA TYR A 255 13.14 2.35 10.01
C TYR A 255 11.68 1.88 9.85
N SER A 256 10.72 2.53 10.50
CA SER A 256 9.30 2.20 10.34
C SER A 256 8.83 2.46 8.92
N ASP A 257 9.28 3.55 8.30
CA ASP A 257 9.03 3.84 6.88
C ASP A 257 9.62 2.74 5.99
N LEU A 258 10.89 2.36 6.20
CA LEU A 258 11.55 1.30 5.44
C LEU A 258 10.84 -0.06 5.55
N VAL A 259 10.45 -0.43 6.78
CA VAL A 259 9.73 -1.67 7.06
C VAL A 259 8.35 -1.67 6.41
N SER A 260 7.59 -0.57 6.51
CA SER A 260 6.26 -0.48 5.90
C SER A 260 6.31 -0.65 4.38
N ARG A 261 7.25 0.02 3.69
CA ARG A 261 7.49 -0.13 2.24
C ARG A 261 7.85 -1.56 1.87
N THR A 262 8.67 -2.22 2.68
CA THR A 262 9.05 -3.62 2.48
C THR A 262 7.84 -4.54 2.64
N ILE A 263 7.02 -4.33 3.66
CA ILE A 263 5.79 -5.09 3.91
C ILE A 263 4.83 -4.96 2.71
N PHE A 264 4.57 -3.75 2.21
CA PHE A 264 3.72 -3.55 1.04
C PHE A 264 4.29 -4.23 -0.22
N SER A 265 5.61 -4.16 -0.45
CA SER A 265 6.23 -4.82 -1.59
C SER A 265 6.11 -6.35 -1.52
N LEU A 266 6.29 -6.94 -0.32
CA LEU A 266 6.08 -8.36 -0.11
C LEU A 266 4.59 -8.74 -0.16
N GLY A 267 3.72 -7.85 0.30
CA GLY A 267 2.26 -7.92 0.17
C GLY A 267 1.86 -8.14 -1.30
N LEU A 268 2.40 -7.35 -2.22
CA LEU A 268 2.21 -7.52 -3.66
C LEU A 268 2.61 -8.93 -4.16
N VAL A 269 3.68 -9.53 -3.65
CA VAL A 269 4.08 -10.90 -4.03
C VAL A 269 3.01 -11.90 -3.60
N ILE A 270 2.50 -11.78 -2.38
CA ILE A 270 1.48 -12.69 -1.87
C ILE A 270 0.15 -12.46 -2.61
N THR A 271 -0.25 -11.20 -2.76
CA THR A 271 -1.51 -10.80 -3.39
C THR A 271 -1.53 -11.22 -4.86
N THR A 272 -0.47 -10.98 -5.64
CA THR A 272 -0.36 -11.50 -7.02
C THR A 272 -0.31 -13.03 -7.06
N THR A 273 0.29 -13.71 -6.08
CA THR A 273 0.26 -15.18 -5.99
C THR A 273 -1.17 -15.69 -5.77
N ASN A 274 -1.95 -15.03 -4.92
CA ASN A 274 -3.36 -15.35 -4.70
C ASN A 274 -4.19 -15.10 -5.96
N MET A 275 -3.94 -14.01 -6.71
CA MET A 275 -4.56 -13.79 -8.02
C MET A 275 -4.25 -14.94 -8.99
N LYS A 276 -2.97 -15.32 -9.12
CA LYS A 276 -2.52 -16.43 -10.00
C LYS A 276 -3.24 -17.74 -9.68
N ARG A 277 -3.55 -18.02 -8.42
CA ARG A 277 -4.30 -19.23 -7.99
C ARG A 277 -5.78 -19.22 -8.39
N LEU A 278 -6.39 -18.04 -8.46
CA LEU A 278 -7.81 -17.87 -8.83
C LEU A 278 -8.03 -17.86 -10.34
N LEU A 279 -7.03 -17.45 -11.13
CA LEU A 279 -7.15 -17.30 -12.57
C LEU A 279 -6.79 -18.58 -13.33
N TRP A 280 -7.78 -19.21 -13.97
CA TRP A 280 -7.61 -20.43 -14.75
C TRP A 280 -7.98 -20.25 -16.21
N ARG A 281 -7.17 -20.81 -17.10
CA ARG A 281 -7.45 -20.83 -18.54
C ARG A 281 -8.48 -21.92 -18.88
N LEU A 282 -9.49 -21.59 -19.68
CA LEU A 282 -10.39 -22.58 -20.27
C LEU A 282 -9.62 -23.51 -21.23
N PRO A 283 -9.80 -24.84 -21.15
CA PRO A 283 -9.28 -25.75 -22.16
C PRO A 283 -9.80 -25.35 -23.54
N ARG A 284 -8.92 -25.26 -24.54
CA ARG A 284 -9.31 -25.01 -25.93
C ARG A 284 -10.16 -26.20 -26.39
N ASN A 285 -11.48 -26.03 -26.47
CA ASN A 285 -12.38 -27.06 -26.99
C ASN A 285 -12.08 -27.22 -28.48
N THR A 286 -11.11 -28.09 -28.79
CA THR A 286 -10.78 -28.44 -30.16
C THR A 286 -11.70 -29.58 -30.53
N SER A 287 -12.95 -29.26 -30.83
CA SER A 287 -13.86 -30.17 -31.53
C SER A 287 -13.35 -30.34 -32.96
N ARG A 288 -12.23 -31.07 -33.13
CA ARG A 288 -11.97 -31.79 -34.37
C ARG A 288 -12.87 -33.02 -34.33
N VAL A 289 -14.08 -32.86 -34.85
CA VAL A 289 -14.84 -33.98 -35.40
C VAL A 289 -13.99 -34.54 -36.53
N VAL A 290 -13.22 -35.60 -36.25
CA VAL A 290 -12.63 -36.42 -37.29
C VAL A 290 -13.70 -37.44 -37.65
N HIS A 291 -14.34 -37.22 -38.80
CA HIS A 291 -15.17 -38.24 -39.43
C HIS A 291 -14.28 -39.33 -40.03
N SER A 292 -14.51 -40.57 -39.56
CA SER A 292 -14.47 -41.85 -40.28
C SER A 292 -13.09 -42.46 -40.69
N PRO A 293 -12.97 -43.79 -40.91
CA PRO A 293 -14.02 -44.80 -41.08
C PRO A 293 -13.99 -46.01 -40.11
N THR A 294 -15.14 -46.69 -40.08
CA THR A 294 -15.46 -48.03 -39.53
C THR A 294 -14.35 -49.07 -39.56
N PRO A 295 -14.35 -49.98 -38.56
CA PRO A 295 -14.09 -51.38 -38.82
C PRO A 295 -15.25 -52.28 -38.39
N THR A 296 -15.58 -53.13 -39.36
CA THR A 296 -16.41 -54.32 -39.44
C THR A 296 -16.50 -55.19 -38.17
N VAL A 297 -17.73 -55.62 -37.93
CA VAL A 297 -18.22 -56.76 -37.14
C VAL A 297 -17.25 -57.94 -37.00
N LEU A 298 -17.04 -58.43 -35.77
CA LEU A 298 -17.14 -59.87 -35.46
C LEU A 298 -17.41 -60.09 -33.97
N SER A 299 -18.64 -60.51 -33.67
CA SER A 299 -19.09 -61.04 -32.38
C SER A 299 -18.95 -62.56 -32.42
N VAL A 300 -18.14 -63.14 -31.54
CA VAL A 300 -18.24 -64.55 -31.14
C VAL A 300 -17.91 -64.62 -29.65
N GLY A 301 -18.89 -65.06 -28.86
CA GLY A 301 -18.74 -65.33 -27.44
C GLY A 301 -18.13 -66.71 -27.19
N THR A 302 -17.46 -66.84 -26.04
CA THR A 302 -17.12 -68.16 -25.49
C THR A 302 -17.41 -68.18 -23.99
N SER A 303 -18.08 -69.27 -23.60
CA SER A 303 -18.74 -69.54 -22.34
C SER A 303 -17.85 -70.32 -21.36
N LYS A 304 -18.06 -70.08 -20.05
CA LYS A 304 -17.98 -70.98 -18.88
C LYS A 304 -16.79 -71.94 -18.68
N LYS A 305 -16.22 -71.92 -17.45
CA LYS A 305 -16.36 -73.01 -16.43
C LYS A 305 -15.52 -72.71 -15.17
N VAL A 306 -16.16 -72.68 -14.00
CA VAL A 306 -15.56 -73.19 -12.75
C VAL A 306 -16.62 -74.04 -12.04
N LEU A 307 -16.20 -75.25 -11.67
CA LEU A 307 -16.97 -76.37 -11.14
C LEU A 307 -17.72 -76.04 -9.85
N GLY A 308 -18.92 -76.61 -9.71
CA GLY A 308 -19.60 -76.79 -8.43
C GLY A 308 -19.28 -78.13 -7.79
N LEU A 309 -19.43 -78.20 -6.47
CA LEU A 309 -19.68 -79.43 -5.72
C LEU A 309 -20.74 -79.16 -4.64
N SER A 310 -21.71 -80.05 -4.59
CA SER A 310 -23.03 -80.01 -3.94
C SER A 310 -23.06 -80.53 -2.50
N LYS A 311 -24.04 -80.08 -1.68
CA LYS A 311 -25.01 -80.91 -0.90
C LYS A 311 -26.05 -80.04 -0.12
N PRO A 312 -27.20 -80.60 0.36
CA PRO A 312 -28.52 -79.93 0.35
C PRO A 312 -29.18 -79.65 1.73
N GLY A 313 -30.04 -78.62 1.78
CA GLY A 313 -31.27 -78.40 2.61
C GLY A 313 -31.23 -78.49 4.15
N PRO A 314 -32.25 -78.01 4.91
CA PRO A 314 -33.53 -77.43 4.48
C PRO A 314 -33.89 -76.04 5.09
N THR A 315 -34.97 -75.49 4.55
CA THR A 315 -35.78 -74.33 4.94
C THR A 315 -36.03 -74.11 6.44
N GLY A 316 -35.86 -72.87 6.89
CA GLY A 316 -36.27 -72.36 8.20
C GLY A 316 -36.52 -70.85 8.17
N ILE A 317 -37.80 -70.50 8.07
CA ILE A 317 -38.54 -69.32 8.54
C ILE A 317 -37.75 -68.03 8.86
N GLU A 318 -38.14 -67.00 8.11
CA GLU A 318 -38.04 -65.57 8.34
C GLU A 318 -38.09 -65.15 9.83
N GLU A 319 -36.97 -64.64 10.36
CA GLU A 319 -36.97 -63.79 11.56
C GLU A 319 -36.23 -62.49 11.22
N MET A 320 -37.02 -61.41 11.09
CA MET A 320 -36.57 -60.06 10.80
C MET A 320 -35.80 -59.51 12.01
N ARG A 321 -34.46 -59.67 12.04
CA ARG A 321 -33.62 -58.90 12.96
C ARG A 321 -33.64 -57.42 12.54
N PRO A 322 -33.95 -56.47 13.45
CA PRO A 322 -33.79 -55.06 13.14
C PRO A 322 -32.31 -54.75 12.90
N PRO A 323 -31.98 -53.75 12.08
CA PRO A 323 -30.60 -53.32 11.91
C PRO A 323 -30.08 -52.87 13.29
N VAL A 324 -29.05 -53.56 13.78
CA VAL A 324 -28.28 -53.11 14.94
C VAL A 324 -27.75 -51.73 14.59
N LYS A 325 -28.36 -50.69 15.16
CA LYS A 325 -27.85 -49.33 15.13
C LYS A 325 -26.51 -49.35 15.85
N THR A 326 -25.43 -49.39 15.09
CA THR A 326 -24.09 -49.12 15.61
C THR A 326 -24.18 -47.76 16.29
N LYS A 327 -24.05 -47.73 17.63
CA LYS A 327 -24.00 -46.49 18.40
C LYS A 327 -22.84 -45.69 17.81
N ALA A 328 -23.14 -44.64 17.05
CA ALA A 328 -22.15 -43.64 16.68
C ALA A 328 -21.39 -43.30 17.97
N SER A 329 -20.08 -43.52 17.94
CA SER A 329 -19.26 -43.42 19.14
C SER A 329 -19.53 -42.08 19.80
N PHE A 330 -19.75 -42.05 21.12
CA PHE A 330 -19.92 -40.80 21.88
C PHE A 330 -18.80 -39.79 21.54
N VAL A 331 -17.60 -40.31 21.23
CA VAL A 331 -16.44 -39.55 20.73
C VAL A 331 -16.72 -38.87 19.38
N GLU A 332 -17.39 -39.53 18.44
CA GLU A 332 -17.70 -38.99 17.11
C GLU A 332 -18.75 -37.86 17.17
N THR A 333 -19.74 -38.00 18.06
CA THR A 333 -20.73 -36.94 18.37
C THR A 333 -20.10 -35.76 19.10
N LEU A 334 -19.19 -36.04 20.05
CA LEU A 334 -18.45 -35.00 20.78
C LEU A 334 -17.50 -34.24 19.86
N VAL A 335 -16.79 -34.93 18.96
CA VAL A 335 -15.89 -34.34 17.96
C VAL A 335 -16.68 -33.45 16.99
N THR A 336 -17.85 -33.89 16.49
CA THR A 336 -18.69 -33.07 15.62
C THR A 336 -19.27 -31.84 16.34
N PHE A 337 -19.64 -31.95 17.61
CA PHE A 337 -20.09 -30.83 18.43
C PHE A 337 -18.97 -29.80 18.69
N ILE A 338 -17.77 -30.26 19.08
CA ILE A 338 -16.59 -29.40 19.29
C ILE A 338 -16.18 -28.72 17.98
N ASN A 339 -16.13 -29.45 16.86
CA ASN A 339 -15.86 -28.87 15.54
C ASN A 339 -16.96 -27.87 15.12
N GLY A 340 -18.22 -28.11 15.50
CA GLY A 340 -19.33 -27.18 15.36
C GLY A 340 -19.14 -25.88 16.15
N LEU A 341 -18.68 -25.97 17.40
CA LEU A 341 -18.38 -24.81 18.25
C LEU A 341 -17.17 -24.02 17.74
N ILE A 342 -16.10 -24.70 17.33
CA ILE A 342 -14.90 -24.08 16.73
C ILE A 342 -15.28 -23.33 15.45
N SER A 343 -16.02 -23.98 14.54
CA SER A 343 -16.46 -23.35 13.28
C SER A 343 -17.48 -22.21 13.51
N ARG A 344 -18.27 -22.24 14.59
CA ARG A 344 -19.17 -21.15 14.97
C ARG A 344 -18.38 -19.96 15.50
N ARG A 345 -17.38 -20.20 16.37
CA ARG A 345 -16.47 -19.19 16.90
C ARG A 345 -15.69 -18.51 15.77
N GLU A 346 -15.12 -19.26 14.85
CA GLU A 346 -14.41 -18.72 13.68
C GLU A 346 -15.30 -17.84 12.80
N ARG A 347 -16.53 -18.28 12.52
CA ARG A 347 -17.51 -17.47 11.76
C ARG A 347 -17.89 -16.18 12.48
N ILE A 348 -18.02 -16.20 13.80
CA ILE A 348 -18.29 -15.00 14.61
C ILE A 348 -17.09 -14.04 14.53
N VAL A 349 -15.87 -14.54 14.73
CA VAL A 349 -14.65 -13.72 14.66
C VAL A 349 -14.49 -13.06 13.28
N LEU A 350 -14.71 -13.81 12.19
CA LEU A 350 -14.66 -13.26 10.84
C LEU A 350 -15.71 -12.18 10.59
N ARG A 351 -16.95 -12.38 11.08
CA ARG A 351 -18.01 -11.36 10.97
C ARG A 351 -17.65 -10.10 11.76
N ILE A 352 -17.15 -10.25 12.99
CA ILE A 352 -16.70 -9.12 13.80
C ILE A 352 -15.58 -8.37 13.07
N ALA A 353 -14.59 -9.07 12.54
CA ALA A 353 -13.50 -8.47 11.78
C ALA A 353 -14.02 -7.67 10.57
N HIS A 354 -14.92 -8.24 9.75
CA HIS A 354 -15.51 -7.53 8.62
C HIS A 354 -16.25 -6.25 9.07
N VAL A 355 -17.07 -6.32 10.12
CA VAL A 355 -17.79 -5.14 10.65
C VAL A 355 -16.81 -4.08 11.15
N LEU A 356 -15.71 -4.48 11.81
CA LEU A 356 -14.67 -3.56 12.26
C LEU A 356 -13.99 -2.87 11.07
N PHE A 357 -13.61 -3.59 10.02
CA PHE A 357 -13.06 -2.99 8.80
C PHE A 357 -14.06 -2.04 8.14
N GLY A 358 -15.33 -2.44 8.05
CA GLY A 358 -16.40 -1.58 7.54
C GLY A 358 -16.51 -0.25 8.27
N THR A 359 -16.55 -0.34 9.60
CA THR A 359 -16.60 0.81 10.51
C THR A 359 -15.34 1.66 10.37
N TRP A 360 -14.17 1.05 10.26
CA TRP A 360 -12.90 1.74 10.07
C TRP A 360 -12.89 2.57 8.77
N GLY A 361 -13.43 2.03 7.67
CA GLY A 361 -13.60 2.76 6.42
C GLY A 361 -14.49 4.00 6.57
N ILE A 362 -15.56 3.93 7.38
CA ILE A 362 -16.41 5.09 7.71
C ILE A 362 -15.62 6.13 8.52
N VAL A 363 -14.86 5.67 9.53
CA VAL A 363 -14.04 6.56 10.38
C VAL A 363 -13.00 7.30 9.54
N ILE A 364 -12.24 6.60 8.70
CA ILE A 364 -11.22 7.22 7.83
C ILE A 364 -11.87 8.24 6.89
N LEU A 365 -12.97 7.88 6.24
CA LEU A 365 -13.65 8.78 5.32
C LEU A 365 -14.19 10.02 6.05
N GLY A 366 -14.77 9.84 7.24
CA GLY A 366 -15.23 10.93 8.09
C GLY A 366 -14.10 11.87 8.51
N LEU A 367 -12.96 11.32 8.94
CA LEU A 367 -11.75 12.11 9.26
C LEU A 367 -11.23 12.89 8.05
N HIS A 368 -11.23 12.27 6.87
CA HIS A 368 -10.79 12.91 5.63
C HIS A 368 -11.75 14.01 5.17
N ILE A 369 -13.07 13.80 5.30
CA ILE A 369 -14.08 14.81 5.00
C ILE A 369 -13.95 15.98 5.97
N HIS A 370 -13.84 15.72 7.28
CA HIS A 370 -13.63 16.75 8.30
C HIS A 370 -12.41 17.62 7.97
N ALA A 371 -11.27 16.99 7.67
CA ALA A 371 -10.07 17.71 7.27
C ALA A 371 -10.26 18.48 5.94
N SER A 372 -11.01 17.92 4.98
CA SER A 372 -11.28 18.52 3.66
C SER A 372 -12.18 19.75 3.68
N VAL A 373 -13.04 19.89 4.69
CA VAL A 373 -13.99 21.01 4.83
C VAL A 373 -13.33 22.26 5.43
N GLN A 374 -12.12 22.15 5.99
CA GLN A 374 -11.42 23.31 6.55
C GLN A 374 -11.23 24.44 5.51
N PRO A 375 -11.39 25.71 5.94
CA PRO A 375 -11.33 26.86 5.05
C PRO A 375 -9.93 27.04 4.46
N SER A 376 -9.87 27.58 3.25
CA SER A 376 -8.62 27.98 2.61
C SER A 376 -8.22 29.39 3.04
N LEU A 377 -7.01 29.54 3.58
CA LEU A 377 -6.48 30.83 4.04
C LEU A 377 -5.68 31.51 2.93
N THR A 378 -5.91 32.80 2.69
CA THR A 378 -5.24 33.58 1.62
C THR A 378 -3.74 33.81 1.90
N HIS A 379 -3.37 33.93 3.17
CA HIS A 379 -1.97 34.08 3.63
C HIS A 379 -1.26 32.72 3.75
N CYS A 380 -1.92 31.61 3.39
CA CYS A 380 -1.32 30.29 3.35
C CYS A 380 -1.11 29.84 1.89
N PHE A 381 0.11 30.01 1.39
CA PHE A 381 0.44 29.67 0.00
C PHE A 381 0.49 28.17 -0.24
N MET A 382 0.77 27.37 0.81
CA MET A 382 0.68 25.93 0.75
C MET A 382 -0.02 25.36 1.97
N GLN A 383 -1.29 25.06 1.79
CA GLN A 383 -2.12 24.46 2.82
C GLN A 383 -2.15 22.94 2.70
N VAL A 384 -2.08 22.28 3.85
CA VAL A 384 -2.29 20.84 3.99
C VAL A 384 -3.44 20.57 4.96
N ARG A 385 -3.92 19.33 4.95
CA ARG A 385 -5.17 18.96 5.63
C ARG A 385 -4.99 17.68 6.43
N PRO A 386 -4.17 17.72 7.49
CA PRO A 386 -3.97 16.59 8.38
C PRO A 386 -5.28 16.21 9.06
N TRP A 387 -5.46 14.92 9.31
CA TRP A 387 -6.62 14.45 10.06
C TRP A 387 -6.55 14.87 11.52
N THR A 388 -7.70 14.93 12.20
CA THR A 388 -7.83 15.22 13.64
C THR A 388 -7.44 16.64 14.09
N VAL A 389 -6.90 17.47 13.21
CA VAL A 389 -6.58 18.87 13.52
C VAL A 389 -7.84 19.73 13.31
N SER A 390 -8.07 20.68 14.22
CA SER A 390 -9.22 21.61 14.16
C SER A 390 -8.89 22.92 13.45
N ARG A 391 -7.61 23.33 13.46
CA ARG A 391 -7.12 24.53 12.76
C ARG A 391 -6.51 24.18 11.39
N PRO A 392 -6.58 25.09 10.42
CA PRO A 392 -5.81 24.99 9.18
C PRO A 392 -4.31 24.79 9.44
N SER A 393 -3.68 23.90 8.67
CA SER A 393 -2.24 23.68 8.70
C SER A 393 -1.59 24.28 7.47
N CYS A 394 -0.52 25.07 7.68
CA CYS A 394 0.11 25.84 6.62
C CYS A 394 1.61 25.60 6.57
N TYR A 395 2.13 25.18 5.42
CA TYR A 395 3.57 24.96 5.24
C TYR A 395 4.33 26.20 4.80
N LEU A 396 3.78 26.94 3.85
CA LEU A 396 4.35 28.20 3.37
C LEU A 396 3.42 29.34 3.75
N VAL A 397 3.81 30.09 4.77
CA VAL A 397 3.09 31.28 5.23
C VAL A 397 3.61 32.50 4.47
N GLY A 398 2.69 33.23 3.84
CA GLY A 398 2.96 34.46 3.12
C GLY A 398 2.35 35.67 3.80
N LEU A 399 3.18 36.53 4.36
CA LEU A 399 2.81 37.84 4.88
C LEU A 399 3.16 38.90 3.84
N ASP A 400 2.22 39.23 2.97
CA ASP A 400 2.35 40.33 2.00
C ASP A 400 1.47 41.50 2.43
N CYS A 401 2.06 42.46 3.13
CA CYS A 401 1.34 43.57 3.75
C CYS A 401 0.54 44.41 2.73
N TYR A 402 1.03 44.54 1.50
CA TYR A 402 0.30 45.25 0.44
C TYR A 402 -0.94 44.49 -0.03
N LYS A 403 -0.85 43.17 -0.19
CA LYS A 403 -2.01 42.35 -0.57
C LYS A 403 -3.03 42.22 0.55
N LEU A 404 -2.57 42.24 1.79
CA LEU A 404 -3.40 42.08 2.98
C LEU A 404 -3.96 43.41 3.49
N GLY A 405 -3.50 44.54 2.97
CA GLY A 405 -3.96 45.87 3.37
C GLY A 405 -3.56 46.27 4.79
N ILE A 406 -2.42 45.78 5.29
CA ILE A 406 -1.92 46.05 6.65
C ILE A 406 -0.54 46.74 6.61
N SER A 407 -0.16 47.40 7.70
CA SER A 407 1.14 48.08 7.86
C SER A 407 2.29 47.15 8.30
N GLY A 408 1.96 46.03 8.95
CA GLY A 408 2.92 45.14 9.61
C GLY A 408 2.99 45.28 11.13
N GLU A 409 2.06 46.04 11.72
CA GLU A 409 1.89 46.15 13.19
C GLU A 409 1.69 44.79 13.86
N LYS A 410 2.23 44.67 15.08
CA LYS A 410 2.30 43.41 15.82
C LYS A 410 0.94 42.72 15.98
N ASP A 411 -0.09 43.46 16.38
CA ASP A 411 -1.42 42.91 16.65
C ASP A 411 -2.12 42.41 15.36
N ALA A 412 -1.92 43.10 14.24
CA ALA A 412 -2.46 42.71 12.95
C ALA A 412 -1.79 41.42 12.45
N VAL A 413 -0.46 41.33 12.54
CA VAL A 413 0.30 40.13 12.16
C VAL A 413 -0.06 38.95 13.07
N GLU A 414 -0.14 39.18 14.38
CA GLU A 414 -0.48 38.14 15.35
C GLU A 414 -1.89 37.58 15.15
N THR A 415 -2.86 38.44 14.83
CA THR A 415 -4.24 38.01 14.54
C THR A 415 -4.28 37.02 13.38
N MET A 416 -3.56 37.31 12.29
CA MET A 416 -3.49 36.41 11.14
C MET A 416 -2.73 35.12 11.47
N TRP A 417 -1.60 35.19 12.16
CA TRP A 417 -0.80 34.01 12.49
C TRP A 417 -1.46 33.10 13.53
N ARG A 418 -2.52 33.55 14.21
CA ARG A 418 -3.35 32.73 15.10
C ARG A 418 -4.40 31.88 14.37
N GLU A 419 -4.68 32.16 13.09
CA GLU A 419 -5.70 31.44 12.29
C GLU A 419 -5.26 30.03 11.88
N PHE A 420 -3.96 29.76 11.82
CA PHE A 420 -3.41 28.45 11.49
C PHE A 420 -2.57 27.85 12.62
N ASP A 421 -2.23 26.57 12.48
CA ASP A 421 -1.33 25.88 13.39
C ASP A 421 0.14 26.23 13.11
N ALA A 422 0.73 27.04 13.98
CA ALA A 422 2.12 27.48 13.94
C ALA A 422 3.14 26.32 13.91
N SER A 423 2.82 25.16 14.49
CA SER A 423 3.74 24.01 14.53
C SER A 423 3.99 23.40 13.14
N THR A 424 3.08 23.68 12.20
CA THR A 424 3.13 23.14 10.84
C THR A 424 3.95 24.00 9.89
N VAL A 425 4.32 25.23 10.25
CA VAL A 425 5.02 26.15 9.34
C VAL A 425 6.46 25.70 9.08
N VAL A 426 6.80 25.52 7.81
CA VAL A 426 8.15 25.15 7.34
C VAL A 426 8.89 26.37 6.81
N GLN A 427 8.20 27.28 6.14
CA GLN A 427 8.83 28.48 5.58
C GLN A 427 7.91 29.70 5.75
N LEU A 428 8.53 30.82 6.13
CA LEU A 428 7.85 32.11 6.31
C LEU A 428 8.40 33.13 5.30
N LEU A 429 7.50 33.76 4.57
CA LEU A 429 7.81 34.75 3.55
C LEU A 429 7.13 36.08 3.91
N ILE A 430 7.93 37.09 4.24
CA ILE A 430 7.47 38.42 4.62
C ILE A 430 7.83 39.41 3.52
N ARG A 431 6.84 40.13 3.02
CA ARG A 431 6.98 41.03 1.86
C ARG A 431 6.24 42.34 2.06
N HIS A 432 6.85 43.42 1.57
CA HIS A 432 6.20 44.72 1.39
C HIS A 432 5.60 45.33 2.66
N CYS A 433 6.17 45.05 3.83
CA CYS A 433 5.68 45.62 5.08
C CYS A 433 6.39 46.96 5.38
N PRO A 434 5.67 48.10 5.43
CA PRO A 434 6.25 49.41 5.68
C PRO A 434 6.73 49.62 7.13
N GLY A 435 6.22 48.84 8.09
CA GLY A 435 6.68 48.84 9.48
C GLY A 435 6.39 47.51 10.17
N LEU A 436 7.22 46.51 9.91
CA LEU A 436 7.09 45.18 10.50
C LEU A 436 7.54 45.18 11.97
N GLU A 437 6.61 44.85 12.86
CA GLU A 437 6.85 44.51 14.25
C GLU A 437 6.68 43.00 14.44
N MET A 438 7.77 42.31 14.78
CA MET A 438 7.74 40.84 14.86
C MET A 438 6.97 40.36 16.10
N PRO A 439 5.88 39.59 15.95
CA PRO A 439 5.12 39.09 17.09
C PRO A 439 5.82 37.90 17.77
N ASN A 440 5.58 37.77 19.08
CA ASN A 440 6.10 36.69 19.92
C ASN A 440 5.60 35.29 19.49
N VAL A 441 4.48 35.21 18.75
CA VAL A 441 3.93 33.95 18.25
C VAL A 441 4.92 33.24 17.32
N LEU A 442 5.92 33.94 16.75
CA LEU A 442 7.03 33.34 16.00
C LEU A 442 7.75 32.23 16.81
N THR A 443 7.84 32.35 18.13
CA THR A 443 8.47 31.33 19.00
C THR A 443 7.76 29.97 18.97
N LYS A 444 6.49 29.93 18.53
CA LYS A 444 5.72 28.69 18.38
C LYS A 444 6.01 27.94 17.08
N PHE A 445 6.76 28.55 16.15
CA PHE A 445 7.01 28.01 14.80
C PHE A 445 8.17 27.01 14.84
N ARG A 446 8.04 25.94 15.63
CA ARG A 446 9.15 25.01 15.91
C ARG A 446 9.70 24.28 14.69
N GLY A 447 8.85 24.05 13.68
CA GLY A 447 9.19 23.35 12.44
C GLY A 447 9.75 24.23 11.32
N ILE A 448 10.02 25.51 11.61
CA ILE A 448 10.48 26.46 10.58
C ILE A 448 11.93 26.18 10.16
N HIS A 449 12.14 26.04 8.85
CA HIS A 449 13.44 25.90 8.21
C HIS A 449 13.98 27.22 7.66
N GLY A 450 13.08 28.12 7.25
CA GLY A 450 13.48 29.34 6.54
C GLY A 450 12.58 30.53 6.81
N ILE A 451 13.18 31.69 7.03
CA ILE A 451 12.48 32.99 7.03
C ILE A 451 13.11 33.85 5.93
N LYS A 452 12.27 34.41 5.07
CA LYS A 452 12.71 35.34 4.03
C LYS A 452 11.94 36.64 4.13
N VAL A 453 12.68 37.73 4.29
CA VAL A 453 12.14 39.08 4.38
C VAL A 453 12.59 39.86 3.16
N TYR A 454 11.61 40.34 2.39
CA TYR A 454 11.84 41.05 1.14
C TYR A 454 11.14 42.41 1.16
N ASN A 455 11.86 43.46 0.75
CA ASN A 455 11.33 44.83 0.58
C ASN A 455 10.44 45.27 1.75
N THR A 456 10.97 45.13 2.96
CA THR A 456 10.26 45.35 4.22
C THR A 456 11.11 46.24 5.13
N THR A 457 10.48 47.14 5.86
CA THR A 457 11.10 47.92 6.92
C THR A 457 10.78 47.25 8.25
N ILE A 458 11.79 46.80 8.99
CA ILE A 458 11.61 46.19 10.31
C ILE A 458 11.74 47.30 11.35
N THR A 459 10.64 47.62 12.04
CA THR A 459 10.63 48.64 13.10
C THR A 459 11.03 48.03 14.44
N GLN A 460 10.54 46.82 14.74
CA GLN A 460 10.80 46.15 16.02
C GLN A 460 10.95 44.63 15.83
N TRP A 461 12.01 44.07 16.42
CA TRP A 461 12.23 42.63 16.52
C TRP A 461 12.88 42.33 17.88
N ASP A 462 12.04 42.19 18.91
CA ASP A 462 12.50 42.03 20.29
C ASP A 462 12.95 40.59 20.61
N GLU A 463 13.59 40.44 21.78
CA GLU A 463 13.94 39.14 22.37
C GLU A 463 12.74 38.19 22.50
N SER A 464 11.53 38.73 22.69
CA SER A 464 10.30 37.93 22.79
C SER A 464 9.96 37.16 21.51
N ALA A 465 10.55 37.55 20.37
CA ALA A 465 10.44 36.88 19.08
C ALA A 465 11.83 36.44 18.57
N ALA A 466 12.80 36.23 19.46
CA ALA A 466 14.14 35.78 19.08
C ALA A 466 14.11 34.41 18.40
N ILE A 467 15.01 34.26 17.42
CA ILE A 467 15.28 32.98 16.78
C ILE A 467 16.36 32.28 17.60
N THR A 468 16.00 31.16 18.23
CA THR A 468 16.90 30.42 19.11
C THR A 468 16.85 28.93 18.80
N HIS A 469 17.91 28.20 19.13
CA HIS A 469 17.92 26.74 18.97
C HIS A 469 16.80 26.03 19.76
N SER A 470 16.40 26.58 20.92
CA SER A 470 15.34 26.01 21.76
C SER A 470 13.94 26.15 21.15
N ASN A 471 13.67 27.29 20.49
CA ASN A 471 12.37 27.57 19.88
C ASN A 471 12.31 27.11 18.42
N HIS A 472 13.42 27.16 17.69
CA HIS A 472 13.49 26.89 16.25
C HIS A 472 14.62 25.90 15.91
N PRO A 473 14.58 24.65 16.43
CA PRO A 473 15.68 23.67 16.30
C PRO A 473 15.98 23.21 14.87
N THR A 474 15.09 23.52 13.92
CA THR A 474 15.17 23.14 12.51
C THR A 474 15.47 24.33 11.58
N MET A 475 15.66 25.52 12.16
CA MET A 475 15.99 26.72 11.40
C MET A 475 17.32 26.55 10.68
N ALA A 476 17.29 26.73 9.36
CA ALA A 476 18.42 26.53 8.48
C ALA A 476 18.84 27.82 7.77
N SER A 477 17.90 28.74 7.49
CA SER A 477 18.19 29.94 6.70
C SER A 477 17.36 31.16 7.08
N LEU A 478 18.00 32.33 7.09
CA LEU A 478 17.36 33.62 7.28
C LEU A 478 17.86 34.58 6.19
N TYR A 479 16.95 35.02 5.33
CA TYR A 479 17.27 35.86 4.19
C TYR A 479 16.68 37.26 4.36
N PHE A 480 17.52 38.26 4.13
CA PHE A 480 17.14 39.66 4.10
C PHE A 480 17.45 40.24 2.73
N VAL A 481 16.44 40.74 2.04
CA VAL A 481 16.58 41.30 0.70
C VAL A 481 15.88 42.65 0.66
N HIS A 482 16.65 43.69 0.33
CA HIS A 482 16.12 45.05 0.16
C HIS A 482 15.45 45.62 1.43
N LEU A 483 16.15 45.57 2.57
CA LEU A 483 15.68 46.12 3.84
C LEU A 483 15.90 47.64 3.95
N ARG A 484 15.01 48.30 4.69
CA ARG A 484 15.13 49.73 5.00
C ARG A 484 15.14 49.99 6.52
N HIS A 485 16.02 49.37 7.31
CA HIS A 485 16.26 49.78 8.71
C HIS A 485 17.61 49.33 9.34
N LYS A 486 17.96 49.94 10.49
CA LYS A 486 19.12 49.59 11.35
C LYS A 486 18.82 48.32 12.16
N LEU A 487 19.25 47.17 11.65
CA LEU A 487 19.05 45.86 12.28
C LEU A 487 19.83 45.73 13.60
N LYS A 488 19.16 45.30 14.68
CA LYS A 488 19.79 44.70 15.85
C LYS A 488 19.08 43.38 16.14
N ILE A 489 19.45 42.34 15.40
CA ILE A 489 18.89 40.99 15.59
C ILE A 489 19.64 40.31 16.72
N ILE A 490 18.88 39.81 17.70
CA ILE A 490 19.41 38.95 18.75
C ILE A 490 19.22 37.50 18.26
N ALA A 491 20.27 36.95 17.66
CA ALA A 491 20.38 35.53 17.34
C ALA A 491 21.31 34.91 18.39
N GLY A 492 20.82 33.91 19.12
CA GLY A 492 21.51 33.27 20.25
C GLY A 492 21.51 31.76 20.17
#